data_AF-A0A914GE01-F1
#
_entry.id   AF-A0A914GE01-F1
#
_cell.length_a   1.000
_cell.length_b   1.000
_cell.length_c   1.000
_cell.angle_alpha   90.00
_cell.angle_beta   90.00
_cell.angle_gamma   90.00
#
_symmetry.space_group_name_H-M   'P 1'
#
loop_
_entity.id
_entity.type
_entity.pdbx_description
1 polymer ?
#
loop_
_entity_poly.entity_id
_entity_poly.type
_entity_poly.pdbx_seq_one_letter_code
_entity_poly.pdbx_strand_id
1 'polypeptide(L)'
;MDFDQSMVSATSGETSRKVVEDLIWLRNDCEKRCLYETALWAEECIVFQSEEVVDGVSFICDEKSTTFSTMIEVKTRFIKSLILNKEYHRAIFHAEKFPEPLSPHHAFLLYFSKYMACLEKQAQECPDKPEYALNRDDVITPQLSRKIQLLKFEAEESFDCWMYYL
;
A
#
# COMPACT_ATOMS: atom_id res chain seq x y z
N MET A 1 -40.02 -29.80 -13.58
CA MET A 1 -39.02 -29.63 -12.51
C MET A 1 -38.48 -28.23 -12.68
N ASP A 2 -39.14 -27.27 -12.03
CA ASP A 2 -38.66 -25.89 -12.01
C ASP A 2 -37.45 -25.84 -11.07
N PHE A 3 -36.26 -25.71 -11.67
CA PHE A 3 -35.05 -25.45 -10.92
C PHE A 3 -35.17 -24.04 -10.34
N ASP A 4 -35.11 -23.96 -9.01
CA ASP A 4 -35.24 -22.74 -8.23
C ASP A 4 -34.09 -21.75 -8.57
N GLN A 5 -34.32 -20.91 -9.58
CA GLN A 5 -33.38 -19.87 -10.02
C GLN A 5 -33.14 -18.80 -8.94
N SER A 6 -33.95 -18.76 -7.88
CA SER A 6 -33.81 -17.78 -6.80
C SER A 6 -32.55 -18.02 -5.94
N MET A 7 -32.13 -19.27 -5.76
CA MET A 7 -30.96 -19.60 -4.93
C MET A 7 -29.62 -19.26 -5.62
N VAL A 8 -29.54 -19.38 -6.95
CA VAL A 8 -28.32 -19.04 -7.70
C VAL A 8 -28.12 -17.52 -7.74
N SER A 9 -29.21 -16.76 -7.88
CA SER A 9 -29.19 -15.29 -7.86
C SER A 9 -28.72 -14.74 -6.50
N ALA A 10 -29.26 -15.24 -5.39
CA ALA A 10 -28.90 -14.77 -4.05
C ALA A 10 -27.41 -14.95 -3.69
N THR A 11 -26.82 -16.09 -4.07
CA THR A 11 -25.39 -16.37 -3.82
C THR A 11 -24.44 -15.51 -4.65
N SER A 12 -24.86 -15.11 -5.86
CA SER A 12 -24.07 -14.24 -6.73
C SER A 12 -23.98 -12.81 -6.16
N GLY A 13 -25.08 -12.26 -5.66
CA GLY A 13 -25.12 -10.93 -5.06
C GLY A 13 -24.27 -10.82 -3.78
N GLU A 14 -24.31 -11.83 -2.91
CA GLU A 14 -23.48 -11.87 -1.69
C GLU A 14 -21.99 -11.99 -2.00
N THR A 15 -21.63 -12.81 -3.00
CA THR A 15 -20.23 -12.94 -3.46
C THR A 15 -19.72 -11.63 -4.05
N SER A 16 -20.51 -10.96 -4.89
CA SER A 16 -20.12 -9.66 -5.48
C SER A 16 -19.93 -8.58 -4.43
N ARG A 17 -20.78 -8.53 -3.38
CA ARG A 17 -20.61 -7.58 -2.27
C ARG A 17 -19.31 -7.80 -1.51
N LYS A 18 -18.97 -9.05 -1.21
CA LYS A 18 -17.71 -9.39 -0.55
C LYS A 18 -16.48 -8.98 -1.39
N VAL A 19 -16.54 -9.17 -2.70
CA VAL A 19 -15.47 -8.70 -3.61
C VAL A 19 -15.31 -7.19 -3.53
N VAL A 20 -16.42 -6.43 -3.49
CA VAL A 20 -16.36 -4.96 -3.33
C VAL A 20 -15.78 -4.57 -1.97
N GLU A 21 -16.15 -5.26 -0.89
CA GLU A 21 -15.54 -5.04 0.44
C GLU A 21 -14.02 -5.27 0.42
N ASP A 22 -13.57 -6.37 -0.18
CA ASP A 22 -12.14 -6.70 -0.33
C ASP A 22 -11.41 -5.64 -1.18
N LEU A 23 -12.04 -5.14 -2.25
CA LEU A 23 -11.49 -4.07 -3.09
C LEU A 23 -11.40 -2.73 -2.35
N ILE A 24 -12.41 -2.37 -1.54
CA ILE A 24 -12.39 -1.16 -0.71
C ILE A 24 -11.27 -1.26 0.33
N TRP A 25 -11.14 -2.41 0.99
CA TRP A 25 -10.04 -2.67 1.92
C TRP A 25 -8.68 -2.51 1.24
N LEU A 26 -8.49 -3.15 0.07
CA LEU A 26 -7.27 -3.10 -0.71
C LEU A 26 -6.92 -1.66 -1.10
N ARG A 27 -7.89 -0.93 -1.66
CA ARG A 27 -7.75 0.48 -2.06
C ARG A 27 -7.27 1.33 -0.89
N ASN A 28 -7.93 1.22 0.27
CA ASN A 28 -7.57 1.96 1.48
C ASN A 28 -6.18 1.59 2.00
N ASP A 29 -5.81 0.32 1.97
CA ASP A 29 -4.52 -0.16 2.47
C ASP A 29 -3.35 0.24 1.55
N CYS A 30 -3.59 0.26 0.22
CA CYS A 30 -2.66 0.77 -0.79
C CYS A 30 -2.47 2.30 -0.66
N GLU A 31 -3.55 3.08 -0.51
CA GLU A 31 -3.43 4.53 -0.30
C GLU A 31 -2.69 4.88 0.98
N LYS A 32 -2.90 4.09 2.05
CA LYS A 32 -2.14 4.25 3.28
C LYS A 32 -0.64 4.17 3.00
N ARG A 33 -0.23 3.35 2.03
CA ARG A 33 1.16 3.06 1.66
C ARG A 33 1.68 3.81 0.44
N CYS A 34 0.92 4.76 -0.10
CA CYS A 34 1.28 5.47 -1.34
C CYS A 34 1.41 4.57 -2.57
N LEU A 35 0.74 3.41 -2.59
CA LEU A 35 0.67 2.50 -3.73
C LEU A 35 -0.51 2.91 -4.64
N TYR A 36 -0.42 4.12 -5.20
CA TYR A 36 -1.56 4.79 -5.85
C TYR A 36 -2.06 4.09 -7.11
N GLU A 37 -1.19 3.45 -7.89
CA GLU A 37 -1.61 2.72 -9.09
C GLU A 37 -2.49 1.53 -8.75
N THR A 38 -2.12 0.75 -7.72
CA THR A 38 -2.94 -0.37 -7.24
C THR A 38 -4.24 0.11 -6.59
N ALA A 39 -4.18 1.22 -5.85
CA ALA A 39 -5.39 1.83 -5.29
C ALA A 39 -6.37 2.28 -6.39
N LEU A 40 -5.86 2.91 -7.44
CA LEU A 40 -6.64 3.33 -8.60
C LEU A 40 -7.23 2.12 -9.33
N TRP A 41 -6.45 1.07 -9.57
CA TRP A 41 -6.94 -0.16 -10.18
C TRP A 41 -8.06 -0.81 -9.37
N ALA A 42 -7.95 -0.85 -8.05
CA ALA A 42 -9.00 -1.35 -7.18
C ALA A 42 -10.27 -0.48 -7.27
N GLU A 43 -10.12 0.84 -7.32
CA GLU A 43 -11.21 1.80 -7.52
C GLU A 43 -11.90 1.62 -8.88
N GLU A 44 -11.13 1.45 -9.95
CA GLU A 44 -11.67 1.12 -11.29
C GLU A 44 -12.54 -0.14 -11.23
N CYS A 45 -12.07 -1.21 -10.56
CA CYS A 45 -12.83 -2.44 -10.41
C CYS A 45 -14.16 -2.25 -9.66
N ILE A 46 -14.20 -1.34 -8.69
CA ILE A 46 -15.42 -0.98 -7.94
C ILE A 46 -16.39 -0.19 -8.84
N VAL A 47 -15.88 0.78 -9.63
CA VAL A 47 -16.69 1.61 -10.54
C VAL A 47 -17.46 0.78 -11.57
N PHE A 48 -16.93 -0.39 -11.95
CA PHE A 48 -17.61 -1.30 -12.89
C PHE A 48 -18.67 -2.22 -12.25
N GLN A 49 -18.91 -2.15 -10.94
CA GLN A 49 -19.95 -2.93 -10.27
C GLN A 49 -21.32 -2.25 -10.37
N SER A 50 -22.40 -3.03 -10.21
CA SER A 50 -23.75 -2.48 -10.20
C SER A 50 -24.01 -1.67 -8.92
N GLU A 51 -24.80 -0.60 -9.03
CA GLU A 51 -25.18 0.25 -7.88
C GLU A 51 -25.80 -0.56 -6.73
N GLU A 52 -26.64 -1.56 -7.04
CA GLU A 52 -27.28 -2.45 -6.04
C GLU A 52 -26.27 -3.25 -5.21
N VAL A 53 -25.10 -3.57 -5.78
CA VAL A 53 -24.02 -4.27 -5.07
C VAL A 53 -23.27 -3.27 -4.19
N VAL A 54 -22.97 -2.07 -4.73
CA VAL A 54 -22.20 -1.04 -4.03
C VAL A 54 -22.97 -0.43 -2.86
N ASP A 55 -24.24 -0.09 -3.04
CA ASP A 55 -25.11 0.49 -1.99
C ASP A 55 -25.32 -0.48 -0.81
N GLY A 56 -25.14 -1.78 -1.05
CA GLY A 56 -25.21 -2.81 -0.02
C GLY A 56 -23.95 -2.95 0.84
N VAL A 57 -22.87 -2.24 0.51
CA VAL A 57 -21.58 -2.32 1.22
C VAL A 57 -21.45 -1.17 2.22
N SER A 58 -21.15 -1.49 3.47
CA SER A 58 -20.81 -0.45 4.43
C SER A 58 -19.37 0.01 4.20
N PHE A 59 -19.19 1.29 3.86
CA PHE A 59 -17.90 1.95 3.89
C PHE A 59 -17.46 2.12 5.35
N ILE A 60 -17.02 1.04 5.99
CA ILE A 60 -16.37 1.13 7.29
C ILE A 60 -15.00 1.70 7.01
N CYS A 61 -14.89 3.03 7.12
CA CYS A 61 -13.61 3.65 7.43
C CYS A 61 -13.17 3.05 8.77
N ASP A 62 -12.23 2.11 8.73
CA ASP A 62 -11.53 1.61 9.92
C ASP A 62 -10.69 2.76 10.52
N GLU A 63 -11.37 3.72 11.10
CA GLU A 63 -10.86 4.70 12.05
C GLU A 63 -11.23 4.21 13.46
N LYS A 64 -10.84 2.97 13.79
CA LYS A 64 -10.59 2.66 15.20
C LYS A 64 -9.33 3.42 15.58
N SER A 65 -9.52 4.69 15.91
CA SER A 65 -8.55 5.61 16.50
C SER A 65 -8.04 4.98 17.81
N THR A 66 -7.09 4.07 17.70
CA THR A 66 -6.05 3.94 18.71
C THR A 66 -5.44 5.32 18.86
N THR A 67 -5.31 5.78 20.11
CA THR A 67 -4.76 7.07 20.57
C THR A 67 -3.40 7.40 19.95
N PHE A 68 -3.37 7.69 18.65
CA PHE A 68 -2.18 8.14 17.95
C PHE A 68 -2.02 9.62 18.21
N SER A 69 -0.80 10.02 18.52
CA SER A 69 -0.46 11.43 18.66
C SER A 69 -0.81 12.15 17.35
N THR A 70 -1.59 13.23 17.42
CA THR A 70 -1.92 14.09 16.26
C THR A 70 -0.66 14.49 15.50
N MET A 71 0.47 14.65 16.20
CA MET A 71 1.76 14.97 15.57
C MET A 71 2.31 13.82 14.70
N ILE A 72 2.10 12.56 15.10
CA ILE A 72 2.49 11.38 14.31
C ILE A 72 1.67 11.34 13.01
N GLU A 73 0.37 11.62 13.07
CA GLU A 73 -0.47 11.68 11.87
C GLU A 73 -0.07 12.81 10.93
N VAL A 74 0.15 14.02 11.45
CA VAL A 74 0.62 15.17 10.66
C VAL A 74 1.94 14.85 9.98
N LYS A 75 2.87 14.24 10.72
CA LYS A 75 4.17 13.81 10.18
C LYS A 75 4.01 12.71 9.12
N THR A 76 3.09 11.77 9.33
CA THR A 76 2.78 10.71 8.36
C THR A 76 2.23 11.31 7.07
N ARG A 77 1.26 12.23 7.15
CA ARG A 77 0.73 12.94 5.97
C ARG A 77 1.82 13.71 5.24
N PHE A 78 2.68 14.42 5.98
CA PHE A 78 3.80 15.15 5.40
C PHE A 78 4.77 14.23 4.64
N ILE A 79 5.13 13.07 5.20
CA ILE A 79 5.99 12.09 4.52
C ILE A 79 5.33 11.58 3.23
N LYS A 80 4.03 11.25 3.26
CA LYS A 80 3.29 10.85 2.05
C LYS A 80 3.31 11.94 0.97
N SER A 81 3.14 13.21 1.35
CA SER A 81 3.26 14.33 0.43
C SER A 81 4.66 14.43 -0.19
N LEU A 82 5.72 14.16 0.57
CA LEU A 82 7.08 14.12 0.03
C LEU A 82 7.24 12.98 -0.97
N ILE A 83 6.73 11.77 -0.67
CA ILE A 83 6.76 10.62 -1.59
C ILE A 83 6.02 10.94 -2.89
N LEU A 84 4.82 11.53 -2.81
CA LEU A 84 4.02 11.95 -3.96
C LEU A 84 4.75 12.96 -4.85
N ASN A 85 5.47 13.91 -4.25
CA ASN A 85 6.26 14.91 -4.98
C ASN A 85 7.65 14.38 -5.42
N LYS A 86 7.89 13.07 -5.31
CA LYS A 86 9.16 12.41 -5.62
C LYS A 86 10.36 12.94 -4.81
N GLU A 87 10.10 13.52 -3.63
CA GLU A 87 11.13 14.04 -2.72
C GLU A 87 11.63 12.96 -1.75
N TYR A 88 12.09 11.83 -2.29
CA TYR A 88 12.33 10.59 -1.53
C TYR A 88 13.39 10.75 -0.44
N HIS A 89 14.49 11.47 -0.70
CA HIS A 89 15.53 11.71 0.32
C HIS A 89 15.01 12.51 1.51
N ARG A 90 14.12 13.48 1.29
CA ARG A 90 13.47 14.23 2.37
C ARG A 90 12.49 13.34 3.12
N ALA A 91 11.72 12.52 2.41
CA ALA A 91 10.82 11.55 3.03
C ALA A 91 11.59 10.62 3.98
N ILE A 92 12.74 10.08 3.56
CA ILE A 92 13.65 9.27 4.41
C ILE A 92 14.08 10.05 5.65
N PHE A 93 14.62 11.26 5.48
CA PHE A 93 15.12 12.08 6.60
C PHE A 93 14.05 12.34 7.67
N HIS A 94 12.79 12.54 7.26
CA HIS A 94 11.70 12.73 8.20
C HIS A 94 11.21 11.41 8.79
N ALA A 95 11.14 10.32 8.01
CA ALA A 95 10.72 9.01 8.46
C ALA A 95 11.67 8.42 9.51
N GLU A 96 12.99 8.59 9.38
CA GLU A 96 14.00 8.13 10.36
C GLU A 96 13.88 8.80 11.74
N LYS A 97 13.07 9.84 11.87
CA LYS A 97 12.80 10.53 13.15
C LYS A 97 11.55 10.01 13.87
N PHE A 98 10.92 8.93 13.40
CA PHE A 98 9.81 8.34 14.13
C PHE A 98 10.35 7.65 15.39
N PRO A 99 9.56 7.60 16.48
CA PRO A 99 9.98 6.88 17.67
C PRO A 99 10.05 5.39 17.37
N GLU A 100 11.10 4.74 17.88
CA GLU A 100 11.25 3.28 17.83
C GLU A 100 10.48 2.63 19.01
N PRO A 101 9.90 1.43 18.82
CA PRO A 101 9.83 0.68 17.57
C PRO A 101 8.85 1.31 16.57
N LEU A 102 9.21 1.31 15.28
CA LEU A 102 8.31 1.78 14.23
C LEU A 102 7.03 0.93 14.16
N SER A 103 5.89 1.58 13.91
CA SER A 103 4.71 0.83 13.47
C SER A 103 4.98 0.21 12.09
N PRO A 104 4.35 -0.94 11.73
CA PRO A 104 4.50 -1.53 10.40
C PRO A 104 4.30 -0.53 9.28
N HIS A 105 3.25 0.31 9.40
CA HIS A 105 2.96 1.33 8.41
C HIS A 105 4.08 2.38 8.28
N HIS A 106 4.67 2.84 9.38
CA HIS A 106 5.78 3.80 9.34
C HIS A 106 7.07 3.16 8.81
N ALA A 107 7.32 1.91 9.15
CA ALA A 107 8.41 1.13 8.59
C ALA A 107 8.25 1.01 7.08
N PHE A 108 7.06 0.63 6.59
CA PHE A 108 6.78 0.57 5.16
C PHE A 108 7.11 1.90 4.47
N LEU A 109 6.61 3.04 4.98
CA LEU A 109 6.88 4.35 4.37
C LEU A 109 8.38 4.69 4.32
N LEU A 110 9.14 4.33 5.35
CA LEU A 110 10.59 4.51 5.38
C LEU A 110 11.29 3.67 4.30
N TYR A 111 10.99 2.37 4.25
CA TYR A 111 11.63 1.43 3.33
C TYR A 111 11.19 1.65 1.88
N PHE A 112 9.92 1.98 1.66
CA PHE A 112 9.42 2.39 0.36
C PHE A 112 10.11 3.66 -0.14
N SER A 113 10.30 4.67 0.73
CA SER A 113 11.05 5.87 0.34
C SER A 113 12.50 5.55 -0.04
N LYS A 114 13.15 4.63 0.69
CA LYS A 114 14.51 4.15 0.35
C LYS A 114 14.54 3.41 -0.98
N TYR A 115 13.55 2.57 -1.25
CA TYR A 115 13.39 1.85 -2.50
C TYR A 115 13.20 2.81 -3.68
N MET A 116 12.26 3.76 -3.57
CA MET A 116 12.00 4.75 -4.60
C MET A 116 13.21 5.65 -4.90
N ALA A 117 13.97 6.04 -3.88
CA ALA A 117 15.22 6.78 -4.07
C ALA A 117 16.28 5.96 -4.86
N CYS A 118 16.33 4.63 -4.66
CA CYS A 118 17.22 3.77 -5.44
C CYS A 118 16.79 3.70 -6.90
N LEU A 119 15.48 3.53 -7.16
CA LEU A 119 14.91 3.56 -8.51
C LEU A 119 15.19 4.87 -9.24
N GLU A 120 14.96 6.01 -8.59
CA GLU A 120 15.20 7.33 -9.16
C GLU A 120 16.67 7.52 -9.55
N LYS A 121 17.59 7.13 -8.67
CA LYS A 121 19.03 7.19 -8.94
C LYS A 121 19.40 6.34 -10.16
N GLN A 122 18.85 5.14 -10.28
CA GLN A 122 19.13 4.26 -11.42
C GLN A 122 18.57 4.81 -12.73
N ALA A 123 17.36 5.35 -12.71
CA ALA A 123 16.76 6.00 -13.88
C ALA A 123 17.61 7.18 -14.37
N GLN A 124 18.24 7.93 -13.44
CA GLN A 124 19.18 9.00 -13.79
C GLN A 124 20.51 8.47 -14.37
N GLU A 125 21.03 7.36 -13.85
CA GLU A 125 22.29 6.76 -14.30
C GLU A 125 22.16 5.96 -15.61
N CYS A 126 20.95 5.49 -15.95
CA CYS A 126 20.67 4.66 -17.12
C CYS A 126 19.43 5.13 -17.90
N PRO A 127 19.43 6.34 -18.50
CA PRO A 127 18.24 6.94 -19.11
C PRO A 127 17.69 6.16 -20.33
N ASP A 128 18.53 5.37 -20.99
CA ASP A 128 18.16 4.60 -22.18
C ASP A 128 17.58 3.21 -21.86
N LYS A 129 17.57 2.80 -20.58
CA LYS A 129 16.94 1.55 -20.16
C LYS A 129 15.49 1.84 -19.77
N PRO A 130 14.50 1.14 -20.37
CA PRO A 130 13.13 1.29 -19.93
C PRO A 130 12.98 0.85 -18.46
N GLU A 131 12.13 1.54 -17.69
CA GLU A 131 11.89 1.27 -16.25
C GLU A 131 11.55 -0.21 -15.97
N TYR A 132 10.92 -0.90 -16.92
CA TYR A 132 10.55 -2.33 -16.84
C TYR A 132 11.66 -3.31 -17.25
N ALA A 133 12.80 -2.82 -17.75
CA ALA A 133 13.96 -3.65 -18.11
C ALA A 133 15.00 -3.77 -16.98
N LEU A 134 14.74 -3.15 -15.83
CA LEU A 134 15.53 -3.33 -14.62
C LEU A 134 15.02 -4.59 -13.90
N ASN A 135 15.86 -5.62 -13.77
CA ASN A 135 15.54 -6.73 -12.87
C ASN A 135 15.37 -6.17 -11.45
N ARG A 136 14.36 -6.62 -10.70
CA ARG A 136 14.16 -6.21 -9.30
C ARG A 136 15.42 -6.40 -8.45
N ASP A 137 16.20 -7.44 -8.76
CA ASP A 137 17.48 -7.73 -8.12
C ASP A 137 18.59 -6.72 -8.44
N ASP A 138 18.51 -6.01 -9.57
CA ASP A 138 19.42 -4.94 -9.95
C ASP A 138 19.01 -3.59 -9.33
N VAL A 139 17.72 -3.43 -9.00
CA VAL A 139 17.12 -2.18 -8.48
C VAL A 139 17.40 -1.95 -7.00
N ILE A 140 17.20 -2.98 -6.20
CA ILE A 140 17.39 -2.88 -4.76
C ILE A 140 18.87 -3.05 -4.48
N THR A 141 19.50 -2.06 -3.85
CA THR A 141 20.86 -2.31 -3.33
C THR A 141 20.83 -3.55 -2.43
N PRO A 142 21.76 -4.52 -2.56
CA PRO A 142 21.76 -5.72 -1.71
C PRO A 142 21.69 -5.40 -0.20
N GLN A 143 22.10 -4.19 0.17
CA GLN A 143 21.99 -3.62 1.51
C GLN A 143 20.54 -3.34 1.95
N LEU A 144 19.68 -2.80 1.07
CA LEU A 144 18.27 -2.54 1.39
C LEU A 144 17.48 -3.84 1.48
N SER A 145 17.69 -4.78 0.54
CA SER A 145 17.07 -6.11 0.57
C SER A 145 17.43 -6.86 1.86
N ARG A 146 18.73 -6.88 2.22
CA ARG A 146 19.19 -7.47 3.48
C ARG A 146 18.56 -6.81 4.71
N LYS A 147 18.42 -5.48 4.73
CA LYS A 147 17.77 -4.78 5.85
C LYS A 147 16.29 -5.14 6.00
N ILE A 148 15.55 -5.25 4.90
CA ILE A 148 14.15 -5.69 4.92
C ILE A 148 14.04 -7.14 5.44
N GLN A 149 14.94 -8.02 4.99
CA GLN A 149 15.00 -9.40 5.49
C GLN A 149 15.33 -9.46 6.98
N LEU A 150 16.29 -8.67 7.47
CA LEU A 150 16.63 -8.63 8.90
C LEU A 150 15.45 -8.13 9.75
N LEU A 151 14.74 -7.09 9.31
CA LEU A 151 13.55 -6.58 9.99
C LEU A 151 12.49 -7.65 10.23
N LYS A 152 12.26 -8.52 9.25
CA LYS A 152 11.35 -9.66 9.39
C LYS A 152 11.70 -10.57 10.57
N PHE A 153 12.99 -10.75 10.86
CA PHE A 153 13.46 -11.68 11.90
C PHE A 153 13.76 -10.99 13.24
N GLU A 154 14.17 -9.73 13.22
CA GLU A 154 14.69 -9.00 14.39
C GLU A 154 13.66 -8.04 15.00
N ALA A 155 12.65 -7.60 14.25
CA ALA A 155 11.62 -6.67 14.69
C ALA A 155 10.29 -6.94 13.95
N GLU A 156 9.74 -8.14 14.17
CA GLU A 156 8.51 -8.61 13.51
C GLU A 156 7.33 -7.66 13.74
N GLU A 157 7.24 -7.02 14.92
CA GLU A 157 6.20 -6.03 15.22
C GLU A 157 6.25 -4.76 14.36
N SER A 158 7.39 -4.50 13.71
CA SER A 158 7.59 -3.38 12.78
C SER A 158 7.53 -3.81 11.32
N PHE A 159 7.36 -5.11 11.02
CA PHE A 159 7.34 -5.61 9.66
C PHE A 159 5.95 -5.46 9.03
N ASP A 160 5.88 -4.74 7.91
CA ASP A 160 4.67 -4.60 7.11
C ASP A 160 4.67 -5.63 5.97
N CYS A 161 3.57 -6.36 5.79
CA CYS A 161 3.49 -7.41 4.78
C CYS A 161 3.70 -6.90 3.35
N TRP A 162 3.41 -5.62 3.07
CA TRP A 162 3.67 -5.04 1.75
C TRP A 162 5.15 -4.87 1.45
N MET A 163 6.02 -4.92 2.46
CA MET A 163 7.47 -4.90 2.26
C MET A 163 8.00 -6.14 1.53
N TYR A 164 7.21 -7.22 1.40
CA TYR A 164 7.55 -8.37 0.55
C TYR A 164 7.61 -8.03 -0.95
N TYR A 165 6.98 -6.92 -1.35
CA TYR A 165 6.89 -6.51 -2.76
C TYR A 165 7.88 -5.40 -3.13
N LEU A 166 8.64 -4.88 -2.15
CA LEU A 166 9.74 -3.95 -2.36
C LEU A 166 10.97 -4.70 -2.86
#